data_AF-A0A7X9B666-F1
#
_entry.id   AF-A0A7X9B666-F1
#
_cell.length_a   1.000
_cell.length_b   1.000
_cell.length_c   1.000
_cell.angle_alpha   90.00
_cell.angle_beta   90.00
_cell.angle_gamma   90.00
#
_symmetry.space_group_name_H-M   'P 1'
#
loop_
_entity.id
_entity.type
_entity.pdbx_description
1 polymer ?
#
loop_
_entity_poly.entity_id
_entity_poly.type
_entity_poly.pdbx_seq_one_letter_code
_entity_poly.pdbx_strand_id
1 'polypeptide(L)'
;MTKRAMLLGLFAVLFICGIGYINDRVLNLESISNGHQLPILVIGTLMLVVIVINPLLGRRRLRSAELALIVTVSACSCGIPGRALMEQFAQIVVMPYHWERITPGWQSKNMLQYFPAGSLVDPEPQDEVVNRFVTGSDRASQSATSFHEWLGIKLGQVPWKQWRPPLLTWLPMIFLTTIAMACMGLIVHRQWADHEHLQYPIADFTNAILAQDEGKVYNQLLRNKRFWLGFAIVLAIRVNNGLYQWFPETMIPVKMTHSLWPFASKWPALYRNPWAYGLMRIEFFPLVTAFAFFLSSEISFTLGVSQILWACFCIPVVGLGISMNTDYDIGGWQG
;
A
#
# COMPACT_ATOMS: atom_id res chain seq x y z
N MET A 1 19.41 -16.07 16.72
CA MET A 1 19.07 -15.74 15.32
C MET A 1 19.98 -16.51 14.38
N THR A 2 19.46 -17.12 13.31
CA THR A 2 20.28 -17.93 12.37
C THR A 2 20.67 -17.10 11.15
N LYS A 3 21.91 -17.25 10.67
CA LYS A 3 22.40 -16.57 9.45
C LYS A 3 21.50 -16.84 8.23
N ARG A 4 20.95 -18.06 8.16
CA ARG A 4 20.00 -18.48 7.12
C ARG A 4 18.74 -17.62 7.09
N ALA A 5 18.11 -17.37 8.23
CA ALA A 5 16.89 -16.57 8.29
C ALA A 5 17.16 -15.12 7.86
N MET A 6 18.32 -14.57 8.24
CA MET A 6 18.74 -13.23 7.82
C MET A 6 18.93 -13.14 6.30
N LEU A 7 19.61 -14.13 5.69
CA LEU A 7 19.82 -14.16 4.24
C LEU A 7 18.49 -14.30 3.48
N LEU A 8 17.59 -15.17 3.95
CA LEU A 8 16.26 -15.32 3.34
C LEU A 8 15.40 -14.06 3.50
N GLY A 9 15.45 -13.40 4.66
CA GLY A 9 14.78 -12.13 4.88
C GLY A 9 15.31 -11.05 3.95
N LEU A 10 16.64 -10.92 3.83
CA LEU A 10 17.26 -9.94 2.93
C LEU A 10 16.91 -10.22 1.46
N PHE A 11 16.89 -11.49 1.05
CA PHE A 11 16.43 -11.87 -0.29
C PHE A 11 14.97 -11.49 -0.53
N ALA A 12 14.08 -11.72 0.46
CA ALA A 12 12.68 -11.32 0.37
C ALA A 12 12.53 -9.79 0.24
N VAL A 13 13.32 -9.01 0.98
CA VAL A 13 13.35 -7.54 0.85
C VAL A 13 13.78 -7.12 -0.55
N LEU A 14 14.88 -7.67 -1.07
CA LEU A 14 15.35 -7.35 -2.42
C LEU A 14 14.32 -7.72 -3.49
N PHE A 15 13.64 -8.85 -3.32
CA PHE A 15 12.55 -9.28 -4.19
C PHE A 15 11.37 -8.29 -4.15
N ILE A 16 10.91 -7.90 -2.96
CA ILE A 16 9.81 -6.94 -2.78
C ILE A 16 10.17 -5.58 -3.39
N CYS A 17 11.37 -5.06 -3.12
CA CYS A 17 11.81 -3.77 -3.64
C CYS A 17 12.01 -3.78 -5.16
N GLY A 18 12.58 -4.86 -5.72
CA GLY A 18 12.88 -4.95 -7.15
C GLY A 18 11.65 -5.24 -8.02
N ILE A 19 10.76 -6.13 -7.56
CA ILE A 19 9.60 -6.58 -8.34
C ILE A 19 8.35 -5.78 -8.00
N GLY A 20 8.24 -5.21 -6.79
CA GLY A 20 7.07 -4.46 -6.36
C GLY A 20 6.68 -3.35 -7.33
N TYR A 21 7.64 -2.54 -7.79
CA TYR A 21 7.37 -1.51 -8.80
C TYR A 21 6.88 -2.09 -10.12
N ILE A 22 7.50 -3.17 -10.60
CA ILE A 22 7.11 -3.81 -11.87
C ILE A 22 5.69 -4.36 -11.77
N ASN A 23 5.37 -5.06 -10.68
CA ASN A 23 4.04 -5.61 -10.45
C ASN A 23 2.97 -4.53 -10.41
N ASP A 24 3.21 -3.48 -9.61
CA ASP A 24 2.19 -2.49 -9.28
C ASP A 24 2.02 -1.44 -10.39
N ARG A 25 3.11 -1.04 -11.06
CA ARG A 25 3.11 0.09 -12.01
C ARG A 25 3.29 -0.31 -13.47
N VAL A 26 3.93 -1.44 -13.75
CA VAL A 26 4.12 -1.91 -15.12
C VAL A 26 3.05 -2.93 -15.50
N LEU A 27 2.83 -3.92 -14.64
CA LEU A 27 1.85 -4.99 -14.88
C LEU A 27 0.44 -4.62 -14.39
N ASN A 28 0.30 -3.57 -13.57
CA ASN A 28 -0.96 -3.14 -12.94
C ASN A 28 -1.70 -4.31 -12.26
N LEU A 29 -0.93 -5.21 -11.63
CA LEU A 29 -1.49 -6.32 -10.86
C LEU A 29 -1.84 -5.85 -9.45
N GLU A 30 -2.53 -6.72 -8.71
CA GLU A 30 -2.78 -6.51 -7.28
C GLU A 30 -1.47 -6.23 -6.56
N SER A 31 -1.47 -5.14 -5.77
CA SER A 31 -0.23 -4.58 -5.28
C SER A 31 0.49 -5.51 -4.29
N ILE A 32 1.79 -5.72 -4.54
CA ILE A 32 2.64 -6.58 -3.72
C ILE A 32 2.92 -5.95 -2.35
N SER A 33 3.23 -4.65 -2.36
CA SER A 33 3.61 -3.86 -1.19
C SER A 33 2.42 -3.15 -0.55
N ASN A 34 1.36 -2.88 -1.31
CA ASN A 34 0.21 -2.09 -0.88
C ASN A 34 -1.06 -2.93 -0.78
N GLY A 35 -1.20 -3.71 0.29
CA GLY A 35 -2.53 -4.07 0.77
C GLY A 35 -3.02 -2.96 1.69
N HIS A 36 -4.23 -2.45 1.47
CA HIS A 36 -4.81 -1.29 2.16
C HIS A 36 -4.55 -1.19 3.68
N GLN A 37 -4.36 -2.32 4.37
CA GLN A 37 -4.06 -2.39 5.81
C GLN A 37 -3.03 -3.50 6.20
N LEU A 38 -2.60 -4.34 5.24
CA LEU A 38 -1.77 -5.53 5.48
C LEU A 38 -0.77 -5.74 4.34
N PRO A 39 0.47 -6.17 4.62
CA PRO A 39 1.37 -6.64 3.57
C PRO A 39 0.91 -8.02 3.06
N ILE A 40 -0.08 -8.02 2.15
CA ILE A 40 -0.77 -9.24 1.68
C ILE A 40 0.23 -10.24 1.09
N LEU A 41 1.22 -9.78 0.31
CA LEU A 41 2.23 -10.69 -0.23
C LEU A 41 3.06 -11.33 0.89
N VAL A 42 3.46 -10.59 1.93
CA VAL A 42 4.28 -11.15 3.01
C VAL A 42 3.51 -12.23 3.77
N ILE A 43 2.25 -11.96 4.13
CA ILE A 43 1.42 -12.93 4.84
C ILE A 43 1.01 -14.11 3.93
N GLY A 44 0.67 -13.84 2.67
CA GLY A 44 0.34 -14.87 1.68
C GLY A 44 1.52 -15.79 1.36
N THR A 45 2.72 -15.21 1.17
CA THR A 45 3.95 -15.99 0.94
C THR A 45 4.36 -16.73 2.20
N LEU A 46 4.21 -16.16 3.40
CA LEU A 46 4.39 -16.88 4.66
C LEU A 46 3.47 -18.10 4.71
N MET A 47 2.19 -17.94 4.38
CA MET A 47 1.22 -19.03 4.37
C MET A 47 1.64 -20.13 3.38
N LEU A 48 2.06 -19.77 2.16
CA LEU A 48 2.62 -20.72 1.19
C LEU A 48 3.90 -21.41 1.69
N VAL A 49 4.81 -20.67 2.32
CA VAL A 49 6.03 -21.21 2.90
C VAL A 49 5.69 -22.23 3.98
N VAL A 50 4.76 -21.91 4.90
CA VAL A 50 4.39 -22.81 6.00
C VAL A 50 3.63 -24.05 5.50
N ILE A 51 2.79 -23.93 4.48
CA ILE A 51 2.00 -25.05 3.95
C ILE A 51 2.81 -25.96 3.04
N VAL A 52 3.64 -25.40 2.17
CA VAL A 52 4.30 -26.13 1.07
C VAL A 52 5.79 -26.27 1.34
N ILE A 53 6.51 -25.15 1.44
CA ILE A 53 7.98 -25.17 1.42
C ILE A 53 8.55 -25.76 2.73
N ASN A 54 8.01 -25.38 3.88
CA ASN A 54 8.52 -25.77 5.18
C ASN A 54 8.38 -27.29 5.40
N PRO A 55 7.22 -27.93 5.11
CA PRO A 55 7.12 -29.38 5.16
C PRO A 55 8.11 -30.10 4.25
N LEU A 56 8.30 -29.61 3.01
CA LEU A 56 9.23 -30.16 2.01
C LEU A 56 10.70 -30.06 2.43
N LEU A 57 11.06 -29.06 3.23
CA LEU A 57 12.42 -28.91 3.77
C LEU A 57 12.81 -29.99 4.79
N GLY A 58 11.86 -30.79 5.28
CA GLY A 58 12.11 -31.94 6.16
C GLY A 58 12.96 -31.56 7.39
N ARG A 59 14.17 -32.11 7.50
CA ARG A 59 15.11 -31.83 8.62
C ARG A 59 15.64 -30.39 8.63
N ARG A 60 15.53 -29.66 7.52
CA ARG A 60 15.96 -28.25 7.38
C ARG A 60 14.77 -27.29 7.47
N ARG A 61 13.70 -27.68 8.16
CA ARG A 61 12.55 -26.81 8.46
C ARG A 61 13.00 -25.51 9.12
N LEU A 62 12.35 -24.44 8.73
CA LEU A 62 12.46 -23.14 9.37
C LEU A 62 11.68 -23.19 10.70
N ARG A 63 12.34 -22.73 11.76
CA ARG A 63 11.74 -22.58 13.08
C ARG A 63 10.80 -21.39 13.11
N SER A 64 9.83 -21.37 14.02
CA SER A 64 8.93 -20.22 14.20
C SER A 64 9.66 -18.88 14.36
N ALA A 65 10.79 -18.87 15.09
CA ALA A 65 11.61 -17.67 15.25
C ALA A 65 12.32 -17.22 13.96
N GLU A 66 12.68 -18.15 13.06
CA GLU A 66 13.27 -17.82 11.76
C GLU A 66 12.23 -17.23 10.82
N LEU A 67 11.04 -17.83 10.79
CA LEU A 67 9.91 -17.34 10.01
C LEU A 67 9.44 -15.97 10.51
N ALA A 68 9.36 -15.77 11.82
CA ALA A 68 9.03 -14.49 12.43
C ALA A 68 10.00 -13.38 11.97
N LEU A 69 11.32 -13.65 12.00
CA LEU A 69 12.32 -12.70 11.53
C LEU A 69 12.12 -12.35 10.04
N ILE A 70 11.94 -13.36 9.18
CA ILE A 70 11.74 -13.17 7.75
C ILE A 70 10.49 -12.30 7.50
N VAL A 71 9.39 -12.61 8.18
CA VAL A 71 8.12 -11.87 8.05
C VAL A 71 8.25 -10.44 8.54
N THR A 72 8.85 -10.22 9.71
CA THR A 72 9.04 -8.87 10.25
C THR A 72 9.87 -8.00 9.32
N VAL A 73 11.03 -8.50 8.86
CA VAL A 73 11.92 -7.74 7.96
C VAL A 73 11.24 -7.48 6.60
N SER A 74 10.51 -8.46 6.07
CA SER A 74 9.76 -8.30 4.82
C SER A 74 8.61 -7.29 4.96
N ALA A 75 7.84 -7.37 6.06
CA ALA A 75 6.74 -6.44 6.33
C ALA A 75 7.23 -5.00 6.48
N CYS A 76 8.35 -4.78 7.19
CA CYS A 76 8.98 -3.47 7.28
C CYS A 76 9.38 -2.92 5.90
N SER A 77 9.80 -3.80 4.98
CA SER A 77 10.21 -3.36 3.64
C SER A 77 9.04 -2.91 2.77
N CYS A 78 7.83 -3.43 2.94
CA CYS A 78 6.68 -3.12 2.07
C CYS A 78 6.29 -1.63 2.06
N GLY A 79 6.53 -0.89 3.15
CA GLY A 79 6.19 0.54 3.21
C GLY A 79 7.02 1.42 2.27
N ILE A 80 8.29 1.07 2.04
CA ILE A 80 9.26 1.94 1.36
C ILE A 80 9.09 1.98 -0.17
N PRO A 81 9.05 0.85 -0.90
CA PRO A 81 8.94 0.85 -2.36
C PRO A 81 7.51 1.16 -2.86
N GLY A 82 6.52 1.13 -1.97
CA GLY A 82 5.11 1.36 -2.29
C GLY A 82 4.63 2.81 -2.06
N ARG A 83 3.34 2.92 -1.72
CA ARG A 83 2.61 4.20 -1.57
C ARG A 83 3.19 5.15 -0.53
N ALA A 84 3.81 4.63 0.53
CA ALA A 84 4.23 5.47 1.65
C ALA A 84 5.49 6.30 1.34
N LEU A 85 6.27 5.93 0.31
CA LEU A 85 7.42 6.73 -0.09
C LEU A 85 7.65 6.71 -1.60
N MET A 86 8.13 5.62 -2.19
CA MET A 86 8.69 5.67 -3.55
C MET A 86 7.66 5.99 -4.66
N GLU A 87 6.38 5.66 -4.46
CA GLU A 87 5.34 6.06 -5.42
C GLU A 87 5.10 7.57 -5.48
N GLN A 88 5.34 8.28 -4.38
CA GLN A 88 5.10 9.73 -4.27
C GLN A 88 6.38 10.53 -4.34
N PHE A 89 7.47 10.03 -3.75
CA PHE A 89 8.73 10.74 -3.60
C PHE A 89 9.27 11.25 -4.94
N ALA A 90 9.31 10.39 -5.96
CA ALA A 90 9.82 10.81 -7.25
C ALA A 90 8.95 11.89 -7.92
N GLN A 91 7.63 11.81 -7.75
CA GLN A 91 6.70 12.84 -8.24
C GLN A 91 6.87 14.15 -7.47
N ILE A 92 6.97 14.11 -6.15
CA ILE A 92 7.12 15.30 -5.29
C ILE A 92 8.40 16.08 -5.63
N VAL A 93 9.49 15.38 -5.97
CA VAL A 93 10.79 16.01 -6.24
C VAL A 93 10.91 16.52 -7.68
N VAL A 94 10.12 16.00 -8.63
CA VAL A 94 10.20 16.34 -10.07
C VAL A 94 9.04 17.21 -10.56
N MET A 95 7.80 16.91 -10.17
CA MET A 95 6.59 17.55 -10.68
C MET A 95 6.45 19.05 -10.39
N PRO A 96 7.03 19.64 -9.31
CA PRO A 96 6.96 21.08 -9.10
C PRO A 96 7.45 21.91 -10.30
N TYR A 97 8.51 21.49 -10.99
CA TYR A 97 8.98 22.15 -12.22
C TYR A 97 7.95 22.06 -13.35
N HIS A 98 7.27 20.92 -13.48
CA HIS A 98 6.21 20.74 -14.47
C HIS A 98 4.99 21.64 -14.17
N TRP A 99 4.56 21.70 -12.91
CA TRP A 99 3.42 22.52 -12.50
C TRP A 99 3.70 24.02 -12.62
N GLU A 100 4.90 24.46 -12.25
CA GLU A 100 5.35 25.84 -12.49
C GLU A 100 5.26 26.19 -13.98
N ARG A 101 5.62 25.26 -14.87
CA ARG A 101 5.57 25.51 -16.32
C ARG A 101 4.16 25.64 -16.88
N ILE A 102 3.20 24.84 -16.41
CA ILE A 102 1.86 24.76 -16.99
C ILE A 102 0.79 25.58 -16.25
N THR A 103 1.07 26.04 -15.03
CA THR A 103 0.07 26.67 -14.15
C THR A 103 0.38 28.16 -13.95
N PRO A 104 -0.39 29.09 -14.54
CA PRO A 104 -0.16 30.53 -14.38
C PRO A 104 -0.19 31.01 -12.92
N GLY A 105 -1.00 30.36 -12.08
CA GLY A 105 -1.07 30.65 -10.64
C GLY A 105 0.20 30.29 -9.86
N TRP A 106 0.97 29.30 -10.33
CA TRP A 106 2.27 28.96 -9.76
C TRP A 106 3.33 29.98 -10.18
N GLN A 107 3.37 30.32 -11.47
CA GLN A 107 4.27 31.31 -12.06
C GLN A 107 4.12 32.69 -11.42
N SER A 108 2.87 33.16 -11.29
CA SER A 108 2.61 34.49 -10.72
C SER A 108 3.05 34.61 -9.26
N LYS A 109 3.13 33.48 -8.54
CA LYS A 109 3.55 33.41 -7.14
C LYS A 109 4.98 32.91 -6.94
N ASN A 110 5.71 32.60 -8.02
CA ASN A 110 7.05 32.02 -8.00
C ASN A 110 7.17 30.85 -7.01
N MET A 111 6.28 29.85 -7.13
CA MET A 111 6.14 28.79 -6.12
C MET A 111 7.43 28.01 -5.88
N LEU A 112 8.30 27.88 -6.90
CA LEU A 112 9.60 27.23 -6.77
C LEU A 112 10.53 27.84 -5.72
N GLN A 113 10.37 29.12 -5.39
CA GLN A 113 11.22 29.79 -4.38
C GLN A 113 10.97 29.31 -2.95
N TYR A 114 9.82 28.71 -2.68
CA TYR A 114 9.48 28.18 -1.35
C TYR A 114 10.15 26.83 -1.06
N PHE A 115 10.70 26.17 -2.08
CA PHE A 115 11.40 24.91 -1.91
C PHE A 115 12.83 25.15 -1.42
N PRO A 116 13.27 24.48 -0.33
CA PRO A 116 14.64 24.58 0.14
C PRO A 116 15.65 24.17 -0.95
N ALA A 117 16.82 24.80 -0.95
CA ALA A 117 17.89 24.43 -1.87
C ALA A 117 18.27 22.94 -1.74
N GLY A 118 18.37 22.25 -2.88
CA GLY A 118 18.68 20.83 -2.93
C GLY A 118 17.52 19.89 -2.54
N SER A 119 16.30 20.40 -2.38
CA SER A 119 15.11 19.56 -2.10
C SER A 119 14.45 18.99 -3.36
N LEU A 120 14.66 19.63 -4.52
CA LEU A 120 14.15 19.19 -5.82
C LEU A 120 15.29 18.66 -6.72
N VAL A 121 14.93 17.97 -7.79
CA VAL A 121 15.89 17.54 -8.82
C VAL A 121 16.51 18.76 -9.49
N ASP A 122 17.80 18.72 -9.78
CA ASP A 122 18.46 19.79 -10.56
C ASP A 122 17.94 19.79 -12.02
N PRO A 123 17.30 20.88 -12.50
CA PRO A 123 16.67 20.93 -13.82
C PRO A 123 17.66 21.12 -14.99
N GLU A 124 18.96 21.38 -14.73
CA GLU A 124 19.88 21.82 -15.79
C GLU A 124 20.29 20.74 -16.83
N PRO A 125 20.49 21.13 -18.12
CA PRO A 125 20.34 22.48 -18.69
C PRO A 125 19.03 22.72 -19.48
N GLN A 126 18.05 21.79 -19.49
CA GLN A 126 16.91 21.84 -20.44
C GLN A 126 15.62 21.17 -19.93
N ASP A 127 15.45 21.01 -18.62
CA ASP A 127 14.37 20.20 -18.04
C ASP A 127 14.35 18.77 -18.59
N GLU A 128 15.47 18.26 -19.13
CA GLU A 128 15.52 16.96 -19.79
C GLU A 128 15.08 15.85 -18.82
N VAL A 129 15.45 15.98 -17.54
CA VAL A 129 15.02 15.06 -16.49
C VAL A 129 13.52 15.13 -16.24
N VAL A 130 12.95 16.34 -16.18
CA VAL A 130 11.51 16.55 -15.95
C VAL A 130 10.71 16.05 -17.15
N ASN A 131 11.15 16.38 -18.37
CA ASN A 131 10.52 15.93 -19.61
C ASN A 131 10.59 14.41 -19.71
N ARG A 132 11.76 13.78 -19.54
CA ARG A 132 11.91 12.31 -19.52
C ARG A 132 11.07 11.63 -18.44
N PHE A 133 10.89 12.27 -17.29
CA PHE A 133 10.04 11.74 -16.23
C PHE A 133 8.55 11.75 -16.63
N VAL A 134 8.09 12.84 -17.26
CA VAL A 134 6.69 13.01 -17.67
C VAL A 134 6.34 12.21 -18.93
N THR A 135 7.22 12.23 -19.95
CA THR A 135 6.94 11.59 -21.26
C THR A 135 7.48 10.16 -21.36
N GLY A 136 8.24 9.71 -20.37
CA GLY A 136 9.03 8.47 -20.44
C GLY A 136 10.40 8.69 -21.06
N SER A 137 11.37 7.88 -20.64
CA SER A 137 12.74 7.91 -21.15
C SER A 137 12.87 7.17 -22.48
N ASP A 138 13.89 7.55 -23.25
CA ASP A 138 14.18 6.94 -24.55
C ASP A 138 14.37 5.41 -24.42
N ARG A 139 13.75 4.66 -25.34
CA ARG A 139 14.02 3.22 -25.46
C ARG A 139 15.49 3.03 -25.82
N ALA A 140 16.18 2.15 -25.11
CA ALA A 140 17.57 1.83 -25.41
C ALA A 140 17.69 1.40 -26.88
N SER A 141 18.59 2.02 -27.64
CA SER A 141 18.76 1.73 -29.07
C SER A 141 19.37 0.34 -29.33
N GLN A 142 19.97 -0.26 -28.31
CA GLN A 142 20.55 -1.59 -28.34
C GLN A 142 19.79 -2.53 -27.40
N SER A 143 19.39 -3.69 -27.93
CA SER A 143 18.86 -4.77 -27.11
C SER A 143 20.02 -5.37 -26.32
N ALA A 144 19.92 -5.34 -24.99
CA ALA A 144 20.90 -5.99 -24.12
C ALA A 144 20.95 -7.50 -24.43
N THR A 145 22.16 -8.05 -24.58
CA THR A 145 22.34 -9.48 -24.85
C THR A 145 22.52 -10.28 -23.55
N SER A 146 22.95 -9.61 -22.48
CA SER A 146 23.20 -10.20 -21.16
C SER A 146 22.55 -9.37 -20.04
N PHE A 147 22.26 -10.01 -18.89
CA PHE A 147 21.68 -9.33 -17.72
C PHE A 147 22.55 -8.18 -17.20
N HIS A 148 23.88 -8.34 -17.23
CA HIS A 148 24.81 -7.29 -16.80
C HIS A 148 24.78 -6.06 -17.70
N GLU A 149 24.69 -6.25 -19.03
CA GLU A 149 24.53 -5.15 -19.99
C GLU A 149 23.18 -4.46 -19.79
N TRP A 150 22.12 -5.25 -19.60
CA TRP A 150 20.79 -4.73 -19.30
C TRP A 150 20.81 -3.85 -18.04
N LEU A 151 21.44 -4.33 -16.97
CA LEU A 151 21.55 -3.60 -15.71
C LEU A 151 22.40 -2.33 -15.86
N GLY A 152 23.52 -2.42 -16.59
CA GLY A 152 24.39 -1.28 -16.87
C GLY A 152 23.69 -0.18 -17.67
N ILE A 153 22.96 -0.55 -18.72
CA ILE A 153 22.13 0.38 -19.51
C ILE A 153 21.08 1.03 -18.62
N LYS A 154 20.34 0.25 -17.83
CA LYS A 154 19.26 0.76 -16.98
C LYS A 154 19.76 1.69 -15.87
N LEU A 155 20.86 1.33 -15.22
CA LEU A 155 21.49 2.19 -14.21
C LEU A 155 22.08 3.46 -14.84
N GLY A 156 22.58 3.39 -16.08
CA GLY A 156 23.10 4.55 -16.81
C GLY A 156 22.01 5.52 -17.30
N GLN A 157 20.78 5.04 -17.52
CA GLN A 157 19.64 5.88 -17.92
C GLN A 157 19.16 6.82 -16.79
N VAL A 158 19.51 6.53 -15.54
CA VAL A 158 19.12 7.35 -14.39
C VAL A 158 20.04 8.57 -14.30
N PRO A 159 19.50 9.81 -14.26
CA PRO A 159 20.31 11.04 -14.17
C PRO A 159 20.84 11.27 -12.75
N TRP A 160 21.78 10.43 -12.31
CA TRP A 160 22.30 10.43 -10.92
C TRP A 160 22.85 11.78 -10.45
N LYS A 161 23.44 12.57 -11.36
CA LYS A 161 23.96 13.90 -11.03
C LYS A 161 22.84 14.83 -10.55
N GLN A 162 21.70 14.83 -11.26
CA GLN A 162 20.56 15.67 -10.95
C GLN A 162 19.74 15.16 -9.74
N TRP A 163 19.76 13.86 -9.50
CA TRP A 163 19.15 13.25 -8.31
C TRP A 163 20.01 13.35 -7.04
N ARG A 164 21.31 13.65 -7.17
CA ARG A 164 22.20 13.72 -6.02
C ARG A 164 21.76 14.75 -4.96
N PRO A 165 21.40 16.01 -5.31
CA PRO A 165 20.94 16.97 -4.31
C PRO A 165 19.72 16.49 -3.50
N PRO A 166 18.58 16.08 -4.11
CA PRO A 166 17.42 15.64 -3.33
C PRO A 166 17.69 14.35 -2.56
N LEU A 167 18.50 13.43 -3.08
CA LEU A 167 18.87 12.22 -2.32
C LEU A 167 19.68 12.57 -1.06
N LEU A 168 20.62 13.52 -1.15
CA LEU A 168 21.41 13.95 0.02
C LEU A 168 20.58 14.71 1.05
N THR A 169 19.59 15.48 0.60
CA THR A 169 18.68 16.21 1.49
C THR A 169 17.70 15.26 2.18
N TRP A 170 17.05 14.39 1.42
CA TRP A 170 15.91 13.61 1.91
C TRP A 170 16.28 12.23 2.49
N LEU A 171 17.30 11.53 1.99
CA LEU A 171 17.63 10.20 2.51
C LEU A 171 17.99 10.21 4.01
N PRO A 172 18.79 11.16 4.53
CA PRO A 172 19.04 11.24 5.96
C PRO A 172 17.76 11.49 6.75
N MET A 173 16.87 12.38 6.27
CA MET A 173 15.59 12.64 6.94
C MET A 173 14.70 11.39 6.94
N ILE A 174 14.52 10.73 5.80
CA ILE A 174 13.75 9.50 5.68
C ILE A 174 14.28 8.43 6.63
N PHE A 175 15.60 8.27 6.70
CA PHE A 175 16.24 7.31 7.60
C PHE A 175 15.99 7.65 9.07
N LEU A 176 16.21 8.91 9.48
CA LEU A 176 15.98 9.36 10.85
C LEU A 176 14.51 9.28 11.24
N THR A 177 13.58 9.66 10.36
CA THR A 177 12.14 9.53 10.60
C THR A 177 11.73 8.07 10.72
N THR A 178 12.28 7.17 9.91
CA THR A 178 12.01 5.73 10.02
C THR A 178 12.49 5.19 11.38
N ILE A 179 13.68 5.60 11.84
CA ILE A 179 14.17 5.27 13.19
C ILE A 179 13.26 5.87 14.26
N ALA A 180 12.87 7.14 14.13
CA ALA A 180 12.01 7.80 15.09
C ALA A 180 10.64 7.11 15.20
N MET A 181 10.04 6.71 14.08
CA MET A 181 8.80 5.92 14.05
C MET A 181 8.97 4.56 14.73
N ALA A 182 10.09 3.87 14.48
CA ALA A 182 10.38 2.61 15.16
C ALA A 182 10.53 2.80 16.68
N CYS A 183 11.30 3.80 17.11
CA CYS A 183 11.47 4.15 18.52
C CYS A 183 10.15 4.54 19.18
N MET A 184 9.34 5.36 18.51
CA MET A 184 8.01 5.74 18.99
C MET A 184 7.11 4.51 19.13
N GLY A 185 7.13 3.60 18.15
CA GLY A 185 6.44 2.31 18.23
C GLY A 185 6.85 1.52 19.47
N LEU A 186 8.15 1.43 19.79
CA LEU A 186 8.63 0.73 20.99
C LEU A 186 8.18 1.38 22.31
N ILE A 187 8.18 2.72 22.37
CA ILE A 187 7.73 3.46 23.57
C ILE A 187 6.24 3.24 23.80
N VAL A 188 5.45 3.44 22.74
CA VAL A 188 3.99 3.46 22.84
C VAL A 188 3.43 2.03 22.93
N HIS A 189 4.11 1.03 22.36
CA HIS A 189 3.70 -0.38 22.44
C HIS A 189 3.45 -0.83 23.87
N ARG A 190 4.31 -0.46 24.82
CA ARG A 190 4.15 -0.82 26.23
C ARG A 190 2.89 -0.20 26.83
N GLN A 191 2.60 1.06 26.50
CA GLN A 191 1.39 1.73 26.96
C GLN A 191 0.13 1.03 26.42
N TRP A 192 0.08 0.80 25.10
CA TRP A 192 -1.08 0.21 24.45
C TRP A 192 -1.31 -1.25 24.83
N ALA A 193 -0.24 -2.05 24.98
CA ALA A 193 -0.35 -3.46 25.32
C ALA A 193 -0.72 -3.68 26.80
N ASP A 194 -0.04 -3.00 27.72
CA ASP A 194 -0.16 -3.27 29.16
C ASP A 194 -1.33 -2.51 29.80
N HIS A 195 -1.60 -1.27 29.38
CA HIS A 195 -2.59 -0.40 30.05
C HIS A 195 -3.90 -0.26 29.28
N GLU A 196 -3.85 -0.25 27.95
CA GLU A 196 -5.05 -0.08 27.10
C GLU A 196 -5.54 -1.40 26.49
N HIS A 197 -4.80 -2.51 26.71
CA HIS A 197 -5.10 -3.84 26.19
C HIS A 197 -5.51 -3.85 24.71
N LEU A 198 -4.84 -3.03 23.91
CA LEU A 198 -5.12 -2.92 22.49
C LEU A 198 -4.81 -4.25 21.82
N GLN A 199 -5.79 -4.78 21.07
CA GLN A 199 -5.60 -6.01 20.30
C GLN A 199 -4.66 -5.74 19.12
N TYR A 200 -3.84 -6.73 18.75
CA TYR A 200 -2.95 -6.67 17.59
C TYR A 200 -3.36 -7.73 16.56
N PRO A 201 -4.48 -7.54 15.84
CA PRO A 201 -5.11 -8.57 15.01
C PRO A 201 -4.15 -9.21 13.99
N ILE A 202 -3.30 -8.36 13.39
CA ILE A 202 -2.32 -8.74 12.39
C ILE A 202 -1.24 -9.62 13.02
N ALA A 203 -0.74 -9.23 14.18
CA ALA A 203 0.27 -9.99 14.91
C ALA A 203 -0.31 -11.32 15.38
N ASP A 204 -1.53 -11.33 15.91
CA ASP A 204 -2.22 -12.54 16.37
C ASP A 204 -2.45 -13.53 15.23
N PHE A 205 -2.94 -13.06 14.09
CA PHE A 205 -3.11 -13.89 12.90
C PHE A 205 -1.77 -14.44 12.39
N THR A 206 -0.74 -13.59 12.35
CA THR A 206 0.61 -13.99 11.95
C THR A 206 1.18 -15.03 12.92
N ASN A 207 1.01 -14.85 14.22
CA ASN A 207 1.41 -15.79 15.25
C ASN A 207 0.65 -17.12 15.12
N ALA A 208 -0.64 -17.10 14.80
CA ALA A 208 -1.41 -18.32 14.55
C ALA A 208 -0.89 -19.11 13.33
N ILE A 209 -0.36 -18.45 12.31
CA ILE A 209 0.33 -19.09 11.18
C ILE A 209 1.71 -19.62 11.59
N LEU A 210 2.46 -18.86 12.40
CA LEU A 210 3.83 -19.19 12.82
C LEU A 210 3.91 -20.25 13.91
N ALA A 211 2.84 -20.46 14.68
CA ALA A 211 2.77 -21.43 15.76
C ALA A 211 3.14 -22.83 15.23
N GLN A 212 4.08 -23.51 15.90
CA GLN A 212 4.46 -24.88 15.59
C GLN A 212 4.07 -25.76 16.77
N ASP A 213 3.18 -26.74 16.53
CA ASP A 213 2.85 -27.74 17.54
C ASP A 213 3.95 -28.82 17.55
N GLU A 214 4.43 -29.20 18.73
CA GLU A 214 5.46 -30.22 18.86
C GLU A 214 5.02 -31.55 18.22
N GLY A 215 5.91 -32.15 17.42
CA GLY A 215 5.68 -33.42 16.74
C GLY A 215 4.74 -33.38 15.53
N LYS A 216 4.18 -32.23 15.16
CA LYS A 216 3.26 -32.10 14.00
C LYS A 216 3.86 -31.25 12.88
N VAL A 217 3.52 -31.61 11.64
CA VAL A 217 3.97 -30.87 10.44
C VAL A 217 3.19 -29.57 10.26
N TYR A 218 1.89 -29.60 10.55
CA TYR A 218 0.98 -28.48 10.40
C TYR A 218 0.44 -28.03 11.76
N ASN A 219 0.31 -26.71 11.91
CA ASN A 219 -0.24 -26.08 13.10
C ASN A 219 -1.76 -26.30 13.23
N GLN A 220 -2.35 -25.85 14.33
CA GLN A 220 -3.79 -26.01 14.59
C GLN A 220 -4.67 -25.27 13.57
N LEU A 221 -4.25 -24.08 13.14
CA LEU A 221 -4.97 -23.25 12.18
C LEU A 221 -5.13 -23.97 10.83
N LEU A 222 -4.03 -24.50 10.28
CA LEU A 222 -3.98 -25.19 8.99
C LEU A 222 -4.67 -26.56 9.03
N ARG A 223 -4.95 -27.11 10.21
CA ARG A 223 -5.73 -28.35 10.37
C ARG A 223 -7.23 -28.08 10.53
N ASN A 224 -7.64 -26.83 10.74
CA ASN A 224 -9.04 -26.48 10.96
C ASN A 224 -9.83 -26.44 9.64
N LYS A 225 -10.81 -27.35 9.49
CA LYS A 225 -11.67 -27.42 8.30
C LYS A 225 -12.52 -26.16 8.08
N ARG A 226 -12.92 -25.47 9.15
CA ARG A 226 -13.73 -24.24 9.05
C ARG A 226 -12.93 -23.09 8.46
N PHE A 227 -11.64 -23.01 8.80
CA PHE A 227 -10.73 -22.04 8.21
C PHE A 227 -10.62 -22.26 6.70
N TRP A 228 -10.42 -23.50 6.26
CA TRP A 228 -10.33 -23.84 4.84
C TRP A 228 -11.63 -23.60 4.07
N LEU A 229 -12.80 -23.84 4.69
CA LEU A 229 -14.07 -23.51 4.07
C LEU A 229 -14.19 -22.00 3.80
N GLY A 230 -13.90 -21.16 4.80
CA GLY A 230 -13.91 -19.71 4.65
C GLY A 230 -12.88 -19.23 3.61
N PHE A 231 -11.66 -19.76 3.67
CA PHE A 231 -10.61 -19.48 2.70
C PHE A 231 -11.03 -19.84 1.27
N ALA A 232 -11.60 -21.04 1.07
CA ALA A 232 -12.04 -21.51 -0.24
C ALA A 232 -13.16 -20.65 -0.81
N ILE A 233 -14.12 -20.21 0.01
CA ILE A 233 -15.21 -19.33 -0.43
C ILE A 233 -14.65 -17.98 -0.90
N VAL A 234 -13.81 -17.32 -0.10
CA VAL A 234 -13.24 -16.01 -0.45
C VAL A 234 -12.30 -16.12 -1.65
N LEU A 235 -11.49 -17.18 -1.70
CA LEU A 235 -10.59 -17.45 -2.83
C LEU A 235 -11.39 -17.68 -4.12
N ALA A 236 -12.46 -18.48 -4.08
CA ALA A 236 -13.29 -18.74 -5.25
C ALA A 236 -13.92 -17.45 -5.79
N ILE A 237 -14.44 -16.58 -4.91
CA ILE A 237 -14.97 -15.27 -5.29
C ILE A 237 -13.89 -14.41 -5.94
N ARG A 238 -12.69 -14.33 -5.35
CA ARG A 238 -11.59 -13.50 -5.86
C ARG A 238 -11.05 -14.03 -7.19
N VAL A 239 -10.86 -15.33 -7.32
CA VAL A 239 -10.41 -15.97 -8.56
C VAL A 239 -11.45 -15.78 -9.67
N ASN A 240 -12.74 -16.01 -9.39
CA ASN A 240 -13.82 -15.78 -10.36
C ASN A 240 -13.84 -14.32 -10.83
N ASN A 241 -13.76 -13.36 -9.90
CA ASN A 241 -13.77 -11.93 -10.24
C ASN A 241 -12.49 -11.50 -10.98
N GLY A 242 -11.34 -12.12 -10.69
CA GLY A 242 -10.10 -11.92 -11.43
C GLY A 242 -10.18 -12.48 -12.86
N LEU A 243 -10.67 -13.71 -13.02
CA LEU A 243 -10.88 -14.33 -14.33
C LEU A 243 -11.89 -13.56 -15.19
N TYR A 244 -12.92 -12.98 -14.59
CA TYR A 244 -13.87 -12.10 -15.28
C TYR A 244 -13.19 -10.89 -15.94
N GLN A 245 -12.10 -10.36 -15.37
CA GLN A 245 -11.36 -9.24 -16.00
C GLN A 245 -10.70 -9.65 -17.32
N TRP A 246 -10.29 -10.91 -17.46
CA TRP A 246 -9.69 -11.43 -18.70
C TRP A 246 -10.73 -12.03 -19.66
N PHE A 247 -11.81 -12.61 -19.13
CA PHE A 247 -12.83 -13.30 -19.92
C PHE A 247 -14.26 -12.82 -19.58
N PRO A 248 -14.57 -11.52 -19.81
CA PRO A 248 -15.83 -10.93 -19.38
C PRO A 248 -17.06 -11.52 -20.08
N GLU A 249 -16.90 -12.12 -21.27
CA GLU A 249 -18.01 -12.70 -22.04
C GLU A 249 -18.45 -14.08 -21.51
N THR A 250 -17.58 -14.77 -20.78
CA THR A 250 -17.84 -16.16 -20.32
C THR A 250 -18.08 -16.26 -18.83
N MET A 251 -17.49 -15.35 -18.05
CA MET A 251 -17.54 -15.38 -16.59
C MET A 251 -18.62 -14.43 -16.07
N ILE A 252 -19.22 -14.76 -14.93
CA ILE A 252 -20.18 -13.90 -14.25
C ILE A 252 -19.52 -13.40 -12.95
N PRO A 253 -19.34 -12.09 -12.75
CA PRO A 253 -18.68 -11.58 -11.56
C PRO A 253 -19.61 -11.68 -10.34
N VAL A 254 -19.05 -12.08 -9.21
CA VAL A 254 -19.72 -11.96 -7.91
C VAL A 254 -19.60 -10.51 -7.46
N LYS A 255 -20.70 -9.75 -7.60
CA LYS A 255 -20.75 -8.35 -7.22
C LYS A 255 -20.65 -8.22 -5.70
N MET A 256 -19.56 -7.65 -5.21
CA MET A 256 -19.36 -7.34 -3.79
C MET A 256 -19.81 -5.93 -3.42
N THR A 257 -20.13 -5.10 -4.42
CA THR A 257 -20.61 -3.74 -4.22
C THR A 257 -21.99 -3.58 -4.85
N HIS A 258 -22.92 -3.07 -4.06
CA HIS A 258 -24.28 -2.74 -4.48
C HIS A 258 -24.52 -1.26 -4.23
N SER A 259 -24.85 -0.53 -5.30
CA SER A 259 -25.20 0.88 -5.21
C SER A 259 -26.70 1.05 -5.11
N LEU A 260 -27.14 1.69 -4.03
CA LEU A 260 -28.50 2.19 -3.82
C LEU A 260 -28.64 3.64 -4.27
N TRP A 261 -27.64 4.20 -4.96
CA TRP A 261 -27.67 5.57 -5.47
C TRP A 261 -28.90 5.93 -6.32
N PRO A 262 -29.54 5.01 -7.08
CA PRO A 262 -30.81 5.32 -7.75
C PRO A 262 -31.91 5.84 -6.81
N PHE A 263 -31.89 5.45 -5.53
CA PHE A 263 -32.82 5.93 -4.51
C PHE A 263 -32.50 7.36 -4.02
N ALA A 264 -31.29 7.88 -4.29
CA ALA A 264 -30.91 9.25 -3.95
C ALA A 264 -31.81 10.30 -4.63
N SER A 265 -32.45 9.94 -5.75
CA SER A 265 -33.46 10.76 -6.44
C SER A 265 -34.62 11.20 -5.53
N LYS A 266 -34.91 10.45 -4.45
CA LYS A 266 -35.92 10.81 -3.44
C LYS A 266 -35.44 11.84 -2.42
N TRP A 267 -34.12 12.07 -2.33
CA TRP A 267 -33.51 13.02 -1.40
C TRP A 267 -32.51 13.93 -2.14
N PRO A 268 -32.98 15.01 -2.78
CA PRO A 268 -32.13 15.93 -3.53
C PRO A 268 -30.93 16.50 -2.75
N ALA A 269 -31.06 16.57 -1.41
CA ALA A 269 -30.00 17.01 -0.52
C ALA A 269 -28.75 16.12 -0.56
N LEU A 270 -28.88 14.82 -0.89
CA LEU A 270 -27.74 13.90 -1.02
C LEU A 270 -26.85 14.24 -2.22
N TYR A 271 -27.40 14.79 -3.30
CA TYR A 271 -26.61 15.17 -4.48
C TYR A 271 -25.71 16.37 -4.26
N ARG A 272 -26.07 17.23 -3.31
CA ARG A 272 -25.28 18.43 -2.99
C ARG A 272 -24.19 18.13 -1.97
N ASN A 273 -24.28 17.00 -1.27
CA ASN A 273 -23.41 16.67 -0.17
C ASN A 273 -22.20 15.83 -0.63
N PRO A 274 -20.96 16.30 -0.41
CA PRO A 274 -19.75 15.53 -0.68
C PRO A 274 -19.74 14.21 0.08
N TRP A 275 -19.25 13.15 -0.56
CA TRP A 275 -19.11 11.80 0.03
C TRP A 275 -20.42 11.10 0.43
N ALA A 276 -21.59 11.69 0.17
CA ALA A 276 -22.88 11.07 0.47
C ALA A 276 -23.15 9.78 -0.32
N TYR A 277 -22.46 9.57 -1.46
CA TYR A 277 -22.52 8.33 -2.22
C TYR A 277 -22.08 7.10 -1.40
N GLY A 278 -21.18 7.29 -0.42
CA GLY A 278 -20.74 6.22 0.47
C GLY A 278 -21.88 5.68 1.34
N LEU A 279 -22.87 6.50 1.68
CA LEU A 279 -24.01 6.10 2.51
C LEU A 279 -24.96 5.14 1.78
N MET A 280 -25.04 5.27 0.46
CA MET A 280 -25.86 4.43 -0.41
C MET A 280 -25.06 3.33 -1.10
N ARG A 281 -23.81 3.11 -0.70
CA ARG A 281 -22.95 2.06 -1.26
C ARG A 281 -22.80 0.94 -0.23
N ILE A 282 -23.48 -0.18 -0.47
CA ILE A 282 -23.31 -1.39 0.32
C ILE A 282 -22.13 -2.16 -0.28
N GLU A 283 -21.03 -2.22 0.45
CA GLU A 283 -19.83 -2.96 0.03
C GLU A 283 -19.54 -4.09 1.01
N PHE A 284 -19.54 -5.32 0.50
CA PHE A 284 -19.02 -6.48 1.19
C PHE A 284 -17.50 -6.50 1.03
N PHE A 285 -16.79 -6.19 2.10
CA PHE A 285 -15.33 -6.17 2.12
C PHE A 285 -14.82 -7.21 3.12
N PRO A 286 -14.63 -8.49 2.71
CA PRO A 286 -14.34 -9.59 3.63
C PRO A 286 -13.14 -9.35 4.56
N LEU A 287 -12.12 -8.64 4.07
CA LEU A 287 -10.94 -8.30 4.87
C LEU A 287 -11.27 -7.33 6.01
N VAL A 288 -12.04 -6.28 5.74
CA VAL A 288 -12.48 -5.30 6.76
C VAL A 288 -13.45 -5.98 7.72
N THR A 289 -14.34 -6.84 7.23
CA THR A 289 -15.21 -7.67 8.07
C THR A 289 -14.38 -8.57 9.00
N ALA A 290 -13.33 -9.21 8.50
CA ALA A 290 -12.42 -10.01 9.32
C ALA A 290 -11.72 -9.16 10.38
N PHE A 291 -11.23 -7.96 10.02
CA PHE A 291 -10.63 -7.03 10.97
C PHE A 291 -11.59 -6.54 12.04
N ALA A 292 -12.85 -6.28 11.68
CA ALA A 292 -13.86 -5.84 12.64
C ALA A 292 -14.09 -6.86 13.77
N PHE A 293 -13.88 -8.16 13.55
CA PHE A 293 -13.93 -9.17 14.61
C PHE A 293 -12.80 -9.05 15.64
N PHE A 294 -11.73 -8.35 15.32
CA PHE A 294 -10.60 -8.09 16.22
C PHE A 294 -10.55 -6.64 16.71
N LEU A 295 -11.58 -5.84 16.43
CA LEU A 295 -11.74 -4.51 16.99
C LEU A 295 -12.69 -4.56 18.18
N SER A 296 -12.53 -3.62 19.12
CA SER A 296 -13.52 -3.48 20.19
C SER A 296 -14.88 -3.10 19.61
N SER A 297 -15.95 -3.47 20.33
CA SER A 297 -17.32 -3.13 19.93
C SER A 297 -17.53 -1.62 19.82
N GLU A 298 -16.89 -0.84 20.69
CA GLU A 298 -16.95 0.63 20.70
C GLU A 298 -16.32 1.24 19.44
N ILE A 299 -15.14 0.76 19.04
CA ILE A 299 -14.48 1.22 17.81
C ILE A 299 -15.31 0.80 16.59
N SER A 300 -15.78 -0.44 16.56
CA SER A 300 -16.61 -0.95 15.46
C SER A 300 -17.92 -0.17 15.32
N PHE A 301 -18.56 0.17 16.44
CA PHE A 301 -19.76 1.01 16.46
C PHE A 301 -19.47 2.42 15.93
N THR A 302 -18.38 3.04 16.40
CA THR A 302 -17.95 4.37 15.96
C THR A 302 -17.74 4.39 14.46
N LEU A 303 -16.95 3.46 13.91
CA LEU A 303 -16.68 3.35 12.48
C LEU A 303 -17.97 3.14 11.66
N GLY A 304 -18.90 2.32 12.15
CA GLY A 304 -20.17 2.06 11.48
C GLY A 304 -21.09 3.28 11.43
N VAL A 305 -21.11 4.09 12.49
CA VAL A 305 -21.99 5.26 12.62
C VAL A 305 -21.36 6.54 12.04
N SER A 306 -20.03 6.64 11.94
CA SER A 306 -19.33 7.85 11.48
C SER A 306 -19.84 8.39 10.14
N GLN A 307 -20.03 7.53 9.13
CA GLN A 307 -20.51 7.97 7.81
C GLN A 307 -21.94 8.53 7.87
N ILE A 308 -22.79 7.97 8.73
CA ILE A 308 -24.16 8.43 8.94
C ILE A 308 -24.13 9.79 9.64
N LEU A 309 -23.34 9.94 10.70
CA LEU A 309 -23.18 11.22 11.41
C LEU A 309 -22.61 12.30 10.49
N TRP A 310 -21.62 11.96 9.65
CA TRP A 310 -21.07 12.86 8.66
C TRP A 310 -22.14 13.35 7.69
N ALA A 311 -22.97 12.46 7.15
CA ALA A 311 -24.07 12.84 6.28
C ALA A 311 -25.11 13.71 6.99
N CYS A 312 -25.50 13.36 8.22
CA CYS A 312 -26.41 14.16 9.06
C CYS A 312 -25.87 15.56 9.34
N PHE A 313 -24.56 15.73 9.46
CA PHE A 313 -23.90 17.02 9.64
C PHE A 313 -23.81 17.81 8.32
N CYS A 314 -23.37 17.19 7.24
CA CYS A 314 -23.11 17.91 5.99
C CYS A 314 -24.38 18.28 5.21
N ILE A 315 -25.46 17.49 5.28
CA ILE A 315 -26.75 17.81 4.62
C ILE A 315 -27.26 19.22 4.98
N PRO A 316 -27.41 19.58 6.27
CA PRO A 316 -27.89 20.93 6.64
C PRO A 316 -26.86 22.01 6.32
N VAL A 317 -25.56 21.76 6.52
CA VAL A 317 -24.49 22.75 6.26
C VAL A 317 -24.45 23.14 4.78
N VAL A 318 -24.51 22.15 3.88
CA VAL A 318 -24.62 22.39 2.44
C VAL A 318 -25.96 23.04 2.09
N GLY A 319 -27.05 22.68 2.79
CA GLY A 319 -28.35 23.33 2.66
C GLY A 319 -28.33 24.83 2.98
N LEU A 320 -27.44 25.27 3.88
CA LEU A 320 -27.19 26.66 4.22
C LEU A 320 -26.26 27.38 3.23
N GLY A 321 -25.79 26.69 2.18
CA GLY A 321 -24.92 27.26 1.14
C GLY A 321 -23.43 27.21 1.45
N ILE A 322 -23.01 26.53 2.53
CA ILE A 322 -21.59 26.35 2.85
C ILE A 322 -21.03 25.20 2.01
N SER A 323 -20.02 25.48 1.19
CA SER A 323 -19.33 24.45 0.40
C SER A 323 -18.51 23.55 1.32
N MET A 324 -18.74 22.25 1.22
CA MET A 324 -17.94 21.21 1.88
C MET A 324 -17.06 20.46 0.89
N ASN A 325 -16.96 20.93 -0.36
CA ASN A 325 -16.07 20.34 -1.35
C ASN A 325 -14.64 20.50 -0.87
N THR A 326 -13.93 19.38 -0.83
CA THR A 326 -12.49 19.34 -0.61
C THR A 326 -11.80 19.21 -1.96
N ASP A 327 -10.74 19.97 -2.20
CA ASP A 327 -9.92 19.94 -3.43
C ASP A 327 -9.12 18.62 -3.63
N TYR A 328 -9.59 17.50 -3.06
CA TYR A 328 -8.95 16.19 -3.13
C TYR A 328 -8.75 15.68 -4.56
N ASP A 329 -9.56 16.15 -5.52
CA ASP A 329 -9.47 15.80 -6.95
C ASP A 329 -8.90 16.92 -7.83
N ILE A 330 -8.59 18.09 -7.25
CA ILE A 330 -8.19 19.29 -8.01
C ILE A 330 -6.87 19.77 -7.41
N GLY A 331 -5.76 19.28 -7.94
CA GLY A 331 -4.43 19.72 -7.53
C GLY A 331 -4.23 21.21 -7.78
N GLY A 332 -4.35 22.03 -6.74
CA GLY A 332 -3.92 23.44 -6.76
C GLY A 332 -4.97 24.44 -6.27
N TRP A 333 -4.46 25.53 -5.70
CA TRP A 333 -5.23 26.68 -5.22
C TRP A 333 -5.94 27.39 -6.38
N GLN A 334 -7.27 27.41 -6.37
CA GLN A 334 -8.08 28.34 -7.15
C GLN A 334 -8.49 29.50 -6.24
N GLY A 335 -7.75 30.60 -6.33
CA GLY A 335 -8.20 31.90 -5.85
C GLY A 335 -8.52 32.82 -7.01
#